data_AF-A0A376MX30-F1
#
_entry.id   AF-A0A376MX30-F1
#
_cell.length_a   1.000
_cell.length_b   1.000
_cell.length_c   1.000
_cell.angle_alpha   90.00
_cell.angle_beta   90.00
_cell.angle_gamma   90.00
#
_symmetry.space_group_name_H-M   'P 1'
#
loop_
_entity.id
_entity.type
_entity.pdbx_description
1 polymer ?
#
loop_
_entity_poly.entity_id
_entity_poly.type
_entity_poly.pdbx_seq_one_letter_code
_entity_poly.pdbx_strand_id
1 'polypeptide(L)' 'MLEACDDALALKRLVRLMAEKHKMHATFMAKPYEEHAGSGMHIHISMQNNRGENVLSDAEGEDSPLLKRCSLG' A
#
# COMPACT_ATOMS: atom_id res chain seq x y z
N MET A 1 -2.00 8.77 -7.54
CA MET A 1 -2.66 7.56 -6.98
C MET A 1 -2.81 6.47 -8.03
N LEU A 2 -3.31 6.77 -9.24
CA LEU A 2 -3.41 5.79 -10.34
C LEU A 2 -2.04 5.15 -10.68
N GLU A 3 -1.00 5.95 -10.86
CA GLU A 3 0.37 5.46 -11.13
C GLU A 3 0.87 4.51 -10.03
N ALA A 4 0.66 4.84 -8.76
CA ALA A 4 1.04 3.97 -7.65
C ALA A 4 0.29 2.62 -7.65
N CYS A 5 -0.97 2.60 -8.11
CA CYS A 5 -1.70 1.35 -8.31
C CYS A 5 -1.12 0.52 -9.46
N ASP A 6 -0.77 1.18 -10.57
CA ASP A 6 -0.14 0.52 -11.72
C ASP A 6 1.22 -0.07 -11.34
N ASP A 7 2.03 0.66 -10.57
CA ASP A 7 3.30 0.20 -10.03
C ASP A 7 3.13 -1.01 -9.11
N ALA A 8 2.12 -1.00 -8.23
CA ALA A 8 1.84 -2.14 -7.36
C ALA A 8 1.45 -3.40 -8.16
N LEU A 9 0.68 -3.24 -9.23
CA LEU A 9 0.33 -4.34 -10.13
C LEU A 9 1.54 -4.84 -10.93
N ALA A 10 2.38 -3.92 -11.43
CA ALA A 10 3.61 -4.25 -12.13
C ALA A 10 4.58 -5.01 -11.23
N LEU A 11 4.76 -4.56 -9.98
CA LEU A 11 5.58 -5.23 -8.97
C LEU A 11 5.10 -6.67 -8.71
N LYS A 12 3.79 -6.86 -8.49
CA LYS A 12 3.20 -8.18 -8.27
C LYS A 12 3.48 -9.13 -9.44
N ARG A 13 3.39 -8.62 -10.68
CA ARG A 13 3.69 -9.40 -11.90
C ARG A 13 5.17 -9.73 -11.99
N LEU A 14 6.05 -8.76 -11.76
CA LEU A 14 7.50 -8.92 -11.83
C LEU A 14 8.00 -9.97 -10.83
N VAL A 15 7.50 -9.93 -9.58
CA VAL A 15 7.87 -10.92 -8.55
C VAL A 15 7.46 -12.34 -8.97
N ARG A 16 6.28 -12.51 -9.55
CA ARG A 16 5.83 -13.82 -10.06
C ARG A 16 6.70 -14.33 -11.20
N LEU A 17 6.99 -13.47 -12.18
CA LEU A 17 7.85 -13.82 -13.32
C LEU A 17 9.27 -14.21 -12.88
N MET A 18 9.84 -13.48 -11.92
CA MET A 18 11.15 -13.81 -11.38
C MET A 18 11.12 -15.15 -10.63
N ALA A 19 10.10 -15.41 -9.81
CA ALA A 19 9.96 -16.70 -9.13
C ALA A 19 9.89 -17.86 -10.15
N GLU A 20 9.07 -17.73 -11.19
CA GLU A 20 8.96 -18.72 -12.26
C GLU A 20 10.29 -18.97 -12.97
N LYS A 21 11.04 -17.90 -13.29
CA LYS A 21 12.39 -18.00 -13.89
C LYS A 21 13.35 -18.82 -13.04
N HIS A 22 13.21 -18.76 -11.72
CA HIS A 22 13.99 -19.53 -10.76
C HIS A 22 13.36 -20.89 -10.38
N LYS A 23 12.33 -21.34 -11.12
CA LYS A 23 11.56 -22.58 -10.84
C LYS A 23 10.91 -22.60 -9.45
N MET A 24 10.56 -21.42 -8.93
CA MET A 24 9.86 -21.21 -7.68
C MET A 24 8.45 -20.67 -7.92
N HIS A 25 7.62 -20.65 -6.89
CA HIS A 25 6.29 -20.02 -6.92
C HIS A 25 6.18 -18.92 -5.87
N ALA A 26 5.73 -17.73 -6.28
CA ALA A 26 5.46 -16.61 -5.38
C ALA A 26 3.95 -16.37 -5.25
N THR A 27 3.46 -16.30 -4.01
CA THR A 27 2.07 -16.01 -3.69
C THR A 27 1.95 -14.75 -2.84
N PHE A 28 0.90 -13.98 -3.09
CA PHE A 28 0.49 -12.81 -2.30
C PHE A 28 -0.88 -13.04 -1.66
N MET A 29 -1.24 -14.31 -1.45
CA MET A 29 -2.45 -14.66 -0.73
C MET A 29 -2.37 -14.14 0.71
N ALA A 30 -3.48 -13.64 1.24
CA ALA A 30 -3.53 -13.07 2.59
C ALA A 30 -3.09 -14.07 3.65
N LYS A 31 -3.38 -15.37 3.49
CA LYS A 31 -2.95 -16.44 4.40
C LYS A 31 -2.76 -17.74 3.60
N PRO A 32 -1.57 -18.00 3.05
CA PRO A 32 -1.32 -19.18 2.23
C PRO A 32 -1.15 -20.47 3.05
N TYR A 33 -0.72 -20.35 4.31
CA TYR A 33 -0.52 -21.47 5.24
C TYR A 33 -1.04 -21.08 6.62
N GLU A 34 -1.80 -21.96 7.28
CA GLU A 34 -2.43 -21.69 8.58
C GLU A 34 -1.40 -21.36 9.67
N GLU A 35 -0.29 -22.11 9.68
CA GLU A 35 0.78 -22.02 10.69
C GLU A 35 1.69 -20.79 10.51
N HIS A 36 1.64 -20.08 9.37
CA HIS A 36 2.56 -18.98 9.07
C HIS A 36 1.83 -17.64 9.04
N ALA A 37 2.53 -16.55 9.39
CA ALA A 37 2.00 -15.21 9.25
C ALA A 37 1.55 -14.94 7.78
N GLY A 38 0.44 -14.23 7.65
CA GLY A 38 -0.15 -13.90 6.35
C GLY A 38 0.60 -12.82 5.58
N SER A 39 0.25 -12.62 4.31
CA SER A 39 0.73 -11.50 3.50
C SER A 39 -0.21 -10.30 3.66
N GLY A 40 0.28 -9.22 4.26
CA GLY A 40 -0.40 -7.92 4.30
C GLY A 40 -0.06 -7.04 3.09
N MET A 41 -0.95 -6.10 2.76
CA MET A 41 -0.67 -5.01 1.82
C MET A 41 -0.88 -3.69 2.55
N HIS A 42 0.20 -3.13 3.10
CA HIS A 42 0.15 -1.84 3.77
C HIS A 42 0.24 -0.73 2.73
N ILE A 43 -0.75 0.17 2.72
CA ILE A 43 -0.83 1.29 1.79
C ILE A 43 -0.59 2.58 2.56
N HIS A 44 0.40 3.35 2.14
CA HIS A 44 0.66 4.68 2.66
C HIS A 44 -0.05 5.72 1.77
N ILE A 45 -0.97 6.49 2.34
CA ILE A 45 -1.77 7.48 1.63
C ILE A 45 -1.40 8.88 2.15
N SER A 46 -1.17 9.81 1.23
CA SER A 46 -1.03 11.24 1.52
C SER A 46 -1.91 12.04 0.56
N MET A 47 -2.38 13.21 1.01
CA MET A 47 -3.18 14.11 0.18
C MET A 47 -2.60 15.50 0.28
N GLN A 48 -2.32 16.12 -0.85
CA GLN A 48 -1.74 17.45 -0.91
C GLN A 48 -2.76 18.47 -1.42
N ASN A 49 -2.72 19.69 -0.91
CA ASN A 49 -3.49 20.81 -1.46
C ASN A 49 -2.76 21.43 -2.67
N ASN A 50 -3.36 22.46 -3.28
CA ASN A 50 -2.79 23.16 -4.43
C ASN A 50 -1.46 23.90 -4.12
N ARG A 51 -1.09 24.05 -2.84
CA ARG A 51 0.19 24.61 -2.39
C ARG A 51 1.24 23.53 -2.10
N GLY A 52 0.91 22.25 -2.29
CA GLY A 52 1.80 21.10 -2.04
C GLY A 52 1.85 20.65 -0.58
N GLU A 53 1.00 21.19 0.30
CA GLU A 53 1.02 20.87 1.73
C GLU A 53 0.17 19.62 2.00
N ASN A 54 0.67 18.69 2.82
CA ASN A 54 -0.10 17.52 3.25
C ASN A 54 -1.26 17.95 4.15
N VAL A 55 -2.50 17.65 3.75
CA VAL A 55 -3.70 18.03 4.50
C VAL A 55 -4.17 16.96 5.49
N LEU A 56 -3.52 15.80 5.52
CA LEU A 56 -3.80 14.72 6.47
C LEU A 56 -3.02 14.85 7.79
N SER A 57 -1.97 15.67 7.82
CA SER A 57 -1.21 16.03 9.03
C SER A 57 -1.47 17.47 9.44
N ASP A 58 -1.47 17.76 10.73
CA ASP A 58 -1.44 19.14 11.23
C ASP A 58 0.00 19.72 11.29
N ALA A 59 0.13 20.94 11.80
CA ALA A 59 1.41 21.64 11.89
C ALA A 59 2.38 21.03 12.91
N GLU A 60 1.90 20.21 13.85
CA GLU A 60 2.70 19.50 14.86
C GLU A 60 3.03 18.07 14.42
N GLY A 61 2.50 17.64 13.27
CA GLY A 61 2.71 16.30 12.69
C GLY A 61 1.69 15.26 13.17
N GLU A 62 0.65 15.68 13.89
CA GLU A 62 -0.42 14.84 14.40
C GLU A 62 -1.57 14.72 13.38
N ASP A 63 -2.49 13.80 13.65
CA ASP A 63 -3.64 13.53 12.78
C ASP A 63 -4.53 14.76 12.60
N SER A 64 -4.64 15.24 11.36
CA SER A 64 -5.50 16.39 11.06
C SER A 64 -6.97 16.06 11.31
N PRO A 65 -7.82 17.07 11.59
CA PRO A 65 -9.27 16.88 11.67
C PRO A 65 -9.86 16.27 10.40
N LEU A 66 -9.20 16.44 9.25
CA LEU A 66 -9.60 15.83 7.98
C LEU A 66 -9.31 14.34 7.98
N LEU A 67 -8.12 13.91 8.43
CA LEU A 67 -7.77 12.50 8.57
C LEU A 67 -8.76 11.78 9.49
N LYS A 68 -9.09 12.37 10.65
CA LYS A 68 -10.07 11.81 11.59
C LYS A 68 -11.45 11.62 10.98
N ARG A 69 -11.89 12.54 10.10
CA ARG A 69 -13.17 12.40 9.37
C ARG A 69 -13.12 11.31 8.31
N CYS A 70 -12.02 11.20 7.58
CA CYS A 70 -11.85 10.18 6.54
C CYS A 70 -11.77 8.75 7.13
N SER A 71 -11.24 8.59 8.33
CA SER A 71 -11.14 7.27 9.00
C SER A 71 -12.46 6.72 9.56
N LEU A 72 -13.51 7.54 9.62
CA LEU A 72 -14.83 7.15 10.14
C LEU A 72 -15.82 6.76 9.01
N GLY A 73 -15.41 6.87 7.75
CA GLY A 73 -16.22 6.58 6.56
C GLY A 73 -15.93 5.24 5.92
#